data_AF-P30577-F1
#
_entry.id   AF-P30577-F1
#
_cell.length_a   1.000
_cell.length_b   1.000
_cell.length_c   1.000
_cell.angle_alpha   90.00
_cell.angle_beta   90.00
_cell.angle_gamma   90.00
#
_symmetry.space_group_name_H-M   'P 1'
#
loop_
_entity.id
_entity.type
_entity.pdbx_description
1 polymer ?
#
loop_
_entity_poly.entity_id
_entity_poly.type
_entity_poly.pdbx_seq_one_letter_code
_entity_poly.pdbx_strand_id
1 'polypeptide(L)'
;KMLTSRTLHGVMQNIRDIVNLKKSEFWNKGGPAWQKIAVCLVFDGIDPCDKDTLDVLATIGIYQDGVMKKDVDGKETIAHIFEYTTQLSVTANQQLIRPHDDGPSTLPPVQMMFCLKQKNSKKINSHRWLFNAFGRILNPEICILLDAGTKPGHKSLLALWEAFYNDKDLGGSCGEIHAMLGKGWKNLINPLVA
;
A
#
# COMPACT_ATOMS: atom_id res chain seq x y z
N LYS A 1 -3.24 -12.99 -4.91
CA LYS A 1 -3.69 -12.66 -3.52
C LYS A 1 -2.61 -12.63 -2.42
N MET A 2 -1.89 -13.72 -2.10
CA MET A 2 -1.04 -13.82 -0.89
C MET A 2 0.06 -12.75 -0.79
N LEU A 3 0.70 -12.43 -1.91
CA LEU A 3 1.74 -11.42 -2.00
C LEU A 3 1.18 -10.02 -1.70
N THR A 4 0.05 -9.66 -2.30
CA THR A 4 -0.65 -8.40 -2.05
C THR A 4 -1.06 -8.28 -0.58
N SER A 5 -1.68 -9.33 -0.01
CA SER A 5 -2.03 -9.38 1.41
C SER A 5 -0.81 -9.14 2.31
N ARG A 6 0.33 -9.77 1.99
CA ARG A 6 1.59 -9.59 2.74
C ARG A 6 2.07 -8.14 2.70
N THR A 7 2.08 -7.51 1.53
CA THR A 7 2.50 -6.11 1.36
C THR A 7 1.59 -5.18 2.12
N LEU A 8 0.27 -5.26 1.90
CA LEU A 8 -0.70 -4.38 2.55
C LEU A 8 -0.68 -4.53 4.07
N HIS A 9 -0.61 -5.77 4.57
CA HIS A 9 -0.51 -5.99 6.01
C HIS A 9 0.78 -5.38 6.60
N GLY A 10 1.92 -5.52 5.91
CA GLY A 10 3.18 -4.90 6.34
C GLY A 10 3.14 -3.36 6.31
N VAL A 11 2.44 -2.77 5.33
CA VAL A 11 2.17 -1.32 5.29
C VAL A 11 1.34 -0.89 6.50
N MET A 12 0.23 -1.57 6.78
CA MET A 12 -0.62 -1.30 7.94
C MET A 12 0.16 -1.37 9.26
N GLN A 13 1.03 -2.38 9.41
CA GLN A 13 1.91 -2.51 10.58
C GLN A 13 2.87 -1.33 10.72
N ASN A 14 3.49 -0.88 9.62
CA ASN A 14 4.38 0.29 9.65
C ASN A 14 3.62 1.57 10.01
N ILE A 15 2.40 1.76 9.49
CA ILE A 15 1.57 2.92 9.85
C ILE A 15 1.21 2.89 11.34
N ARG A 16 0.87 1.71 11.88
CA ARG A 16 0.67 1.54 13.32
C ARG A 16 1.93 1.93 14.12
N ASP A 17 3.11 1.51 13.67
CA ASP A 17 4.37 1.86 14.35
C ASP A 17 4.61 3.38 14.36
N ILE A 18 4.21 4.09 13.28
CA ILE A 18 4.24 5.57 13.20
C ILE A 18 3.23 6.19 14.17
N VAL A 19 1.98 5.71 14.19
CA VAL A 19 0.93 6.21 15.08
C VAL A 19 1.30 6.03 16.56
N ASN A 20 2.00 4.95 16.89
CA ASN A 20 2.45 4.66 18.25
C ASN A 20 3.69 5.45 18.71
N LEU A 21 4.21 6.38 17.88
CA LEU A 21 5.32 7.24 18.28
C LEU A 21 4.89 8.16 19.44
N LYS A 22 5.38 7.86 20.64
CA LYS A 22 5.09 8.62 21.87
C LYS A 22 5.62 10.05 21.85
N LYS A 23 6.69 10.31 21.09
CA LYS A 23 7.38 11.60 21.02
C LYS A 23 7.58 11.97 19.55
N SER A 24 6.68 12.77 19.00
CA SER A 24 6.86 13.38 17.69
C SER A 24 6.23 14.76 17.68
N GLU A 25 7.02 15.77 17.34
CA GLU A 25 6.53 17.14 17.10
C GLU A 25 5.80 17.26 15.76
N PHE A 26 5.98 16.28 14.87
CA PHE A 26 5.37 16.26 13.55
C PHE A 26 4.09 15.43 13.53
N TRP A 27 4.17 14.13 13.83
CA TRP A 27 3.11 13.17 13.50
C TRP A 27 1.78 13.47 14.20
N ASN A 28 1.82 13.89 15.47
CA ASN A 28 0.62 14.19 16.25
C ASN A 28 0.21 15.68 16.20
N LYS A 29 0.91 16.51 15.42
CA LYS A 29 0.58 17.93 15.30
C LYS A 29 -0.64 18.13 14.40
N GLY A 30 -1.71 18.70 14.95
CA GLY A 30 -2.92 19.04 14.21
C GLY A 30 -3.89 17.87 13.98
N GLY A 31 -3.61 16.69 14.52
CA GLY A 31 -4.46 15.51 14.36
C GLY A 31 -3.67 14.20 14.56
N PRO A 32 -4.36 13.05 14.53
CA PRO A 32 -3.72 11.75 14.62
C PRO A 32 -2.83 11.47 13.38
N ALA A 33 -1.69 10.82 13.60
CA ALA A 33 -0.66 10.60 12.58
C ALA A 33 -1.18 9.90 11.30
N TRP A 34 -2.15 8.99 11.43
CA TRP A 34 -2.67 8.24 10.29
C TRP A 34 -3.37 9.13 9.25
N GLN A 35 -3.92 10.29 9.65
CA GLN A 35 -4.55 11.24 8.73
C GLN A 35 -3.55 11.91 7.79
N LYS A 36 -2.25 11.83 8.10
CA LYS A 36 -1.16 12.35 7.26
C LYS A 36 -0.65 11.34 6.24
N ILE A 37 -1.20 10.12 6.24
CA ILE A 37 -0.71 9.01 5.45
C ILE A 37 -1.84 8.47 4.59
N ALA A 38 -1.66 8.55 3.28
CA ALA A 38 -2.54 7.95 2.29
C ALA A 38 -1.84 6.79 1.59
N VAL A 39 -2.53 5.66 1.41
CA VAL A 39 -2.00 4.48 0.72
C VAL A 39 -2.69 4.36 -0.64
N CYS A 40 -1.92 4.38 -1.73
CA CYS A 40 -2.44 4.27 -3.09
C CYS A 40 -2.01 2.95 -3.73
N LEU A 41 -2.97 2.16 -4.20
CA LEU A 41 -2.75 0.95 -4.99
C LEU A 41 -3.05 1.23 -6.45
N VAL A 42 -2.05 1.16 -7.33
CA VAL A 42 -2.23 1.35 -8.77
C VAL A 42 -2.05 0.01 -9.49
N PHE A 43 -3.14 -0.56 -9.99
CA PHE A 43 -3.15 -1.83 -10.71
C PHE A 43 -3.12 -1.61 -12.23
N ASP A 44 -2.26 -2.36 -12.90
CA ASP A 44 -1.87 -2.13 -14.29
C ASP A 44 -2.67 -2.97 -15.30
N GLY A 45 -3.96 -2.65 -15.41
CA GLY A 45 -4.88 -3.29 -16.35
C GLY A 45 -5.90 -4.19 -15.65
N ILE A 46 -7.15 -4.12 -16.12
CA ILE A 46 -8.26 -4.94 -15.62
C ILE A 46 -8.11 -6.41 -16.07
N ASP A 47 -7.69 -6.65 -17.31
CA ASP A 47 -7.59 -7.99 -17.87
C ASP A 47 -6.50 -8.86 -17.19
N PRO A 48 -5.28 -8.37 -16.86
CA PRO A 48 -4.29 -9.16 -16.11
C PRO A 48 -4.56 -9.20 -14.60
N CYS A 49 -5.63 -8.57 -14.10
CA CYS A 49 -5.89 -8.49 -12.67
C CYS A 49 -6.35 -9.85 -12.10
N ASP A 50 -5.68 -10.29 -11.03
CA ASP A 50 -6.00 -11.52 -10.31
C ASP A 50 -7.30 -11.35 -9.51
N LYS A 51 -8.34 -12.13 -9.84
CA LYS A 51 -9.66 -12.08 -9.17
C LYS A 51 -9.55 -12.30 -7.67
N ASP A 52 -8.74 -13.25 -7.23
CA ASP A 52 -8.55 -13.51 -5.81
C ASP A 52 -7.89 -12.31 -5.08
N THR A 53 -7.14 -11.48 -5.79
CA THR A 53 -6.60 -10.24 -5.21
C THR A 53 -7.71 -9.21 -5.04
N LEU A 54 -8.61 -9.09 -6.03
CA LEU A 54 -9.79 -8.23 -5.91
C LEU A 54 -10.69 -8.66 -4.74
N ASP A 55 -10.87 -9.96 -4.50
CA ASP A 55 -11.63 -10.46 -3.34
C ASP A 55 -11.03 -10.02 -1.99
N VAL A 56 -9.69 -10.01 -1.89
CA VAL A 56 -8.99 -9.47 -0.72
C VAL A 56 -9.24 -7.98 -0.58
N LEU A 57 -9.20 -7.23 -1.69
CA LEU A 57 -9.46 -5.78 -1.69
C LEU A 57 -10.91 -5.47 -1.29
N ALA A 58 -11.87 -6.29 -1.74
CA ALA A 58 -13.27 -6.19 -1.33
C ALA A 58 -13.45 -6.49 0.16
N THR A 59 -12.76 -7.51 0.67
CA THR A 59 -12.79 -7.88 2.09
C THR A 59 -12.33 -6.74 3.01
N ILE A 60 -11.33 -5.96 2.59
CA ILE A 60 -10.87 -4.79 3.35
C ILE A 60 -11.62 -3.49 3.01
N GLY A 61 -12.58 -3.55 2.09
CA GLY A 61 -13.50 -2.45 1.75
C GLY A 61 -13.03 -1.50 0.65
N ILE A 62 -11.86 -1.72 0.04
CA ILE A 62 -11.28 -0.77 -0.94
C ILE A 62 -11.67 -1.06 -2.39
N TYR A 63 -12.48 -2.10 -2.61
CA TYR A 63 -12.99 -2.49 -3.92
C TYR A 63 -14.41 -3.02 -3.76
N GLN A 64 -15.28 -2.74 -4.73
CA GLN A 64 -16.63 -3.28 -4.77
C GLN A 64 -16.85 -4.02 -6.08
N ASP A 65 -17.33 -5.26 -5.98
CA ASP A 65 -17.62 -6.07 -7.17
C ASP A 65 -18.89 -5.60 -7.89
N GLY A 66 -18.93 -5.81 -9.21
CA GLY A 66 -20.10 -5.50 -10.05
C GLY A 66 -20.29 -4.04 -10.47
N VAL A 67 -19.47 -3.10 -9.99
CA VAL A 67 -19.58 -1.67 -10.37
C VAL A 67 -18.65 -1.26 -11.52
N MET A 68 -17.69 -2.11 -11.88
CA MET A 68 -16.73 -1.82 -12.96
C MET A 68 -17.38 -1.95 -14.33
N LYS A 69 -17.31 -0.89 -15.14
CA LYS A 69 -17.74 -0.88 -16.55
C LYS A 69 -16.56 -0.63 -17.48
N LYS A 70 -16.46 -1.38 -18.58
CA LYS A 70 -15.40 -1.21 -19.59
C LYS A 70 -15.61 0.04 -20.45
N ASP A 71 -16.85 0.50 -20.57
CA ASP A 71 -17.23 1.75 -21.23
C ASP A 71 -18.37 2.45 -20.48
N VAL A 72 -18.46 3.77 -20.67
CA VAL A 72 -19.57 4.61 -20.23
C VAL A 72 -19.96 5.51 -21.40
N ASP A 73 -21.22 5.47 -21.82
CA ASP A 73 -21.75 6.25 -22.94
C ASP A 73 -20.94 6.09 -24.24
N GLY A 74 -20.50 4.86 -24.54
CA GLY A 74 -19.69 4.54 -25.71
C GLY A 74 -18.24 5.03 -25.64
N LYS A 75 -17.81 5.62 -24.52
CA LYS A 75 -16.41 6.01 -24.27
C LYS A 75 -15.76 4.96 -23.39
N GLU A 76 -14.60 4.47 -23.82
CA GLU A 76 -13.81 3.51 -23.04
C GLU A 76 -13.43 4.09 -21.68
N THR A 77 -13.71 3.33 -20.61
CA THR A 77 -13.29 3.69 -19.26
C THR A 77 -11.76 3.68 -19.20
N ILE A 78 -11.15 4.72 -18.63
CA ILE A 78 -9.68 4.80 -18.53
C ILE A 78 -9.16 4.10 -17.27
N ALA A 79 -9.85 4.30 -16.14
CA ALA A 79 -9.57 3.65 -14.87
C ALA A 79 -10.80 3.68 -13.96
N HIS A 80 -10.87 2.75 -13.01
CA HIS A 80 -11.81 2.75 -11.90
C HIS A 80 -11.06 3.15 -10.63
N ILE A 81 -11.58 4.14 -9.90
CA ILE A 81 -10.95 4.67 -8.69
C ILE A 81 -11.93 4.49 -7.53
N PHE A 82 -11.42 3.92 -6.45
CA PHE A 82 -12.11 3.69 -5.20
C PHE A 82 -11.32 4.33 -4.07
N GLU A 83 -12.02 4.80 -3.05
CA GLU A 83 -11.43 5.34 -1.84
C GLU A 83 -12.21 4.81 -0.64
N TYR A 84 -11.49 4.33 0.37
CA TYR A 84 -12.09 3.89 1.61
C TYR A 84 -11.09 3.95 2.77
N THR A 85 -11.55 4.35 3.94
CA THR A 85 -10.75 4.33 5.16
C THR A 85 -11.05 3.05 5.93
N THR A 86 -10.04 2.20 6.09
CA THR A 86 -10.20 0.86 6.68
C THR A 86 -9.25 0.62 7.85
N GLN A 87 -9.72 -0.14 8.83
CA GLN A 87 -8.91 -0.74 9.90
C GLN A 87 -8.72 -2.25 9.69
N LEU A 88 -9.30 -2.78 8.61
CA LEU A 88 -9.24 -4.19 8.29
C LEU A 88 -7.93 -4.49 7.56
N SER A 89 -7.39 -5.68 7.81
CA SER A 89 -6.23 -6.17 7.09
C SER A 89 -6.32 -7.67 6.91
N VAL A 90 -5.79 -8.18 5.80
CA VAL A 90 -5.69 -9.63 5.55
C VAL A 90 -4.22 -10.00 5.56
N THR A 91 -3.84 -10.94 6.42
CA THR A 91 -2.47 -11.43 6.52
C THR A 91 -2.10 -12.34 5.34
N ALA A 92 -0.81 -12.64 5.17
CA ALA A 92 -0.34 -13.53 4.10
C ALA A 92 -0.95 -14.95 4.17
N ASN A 93 -1.25 -15.44 5.39
CA ASN A 93 -1.97 -16.69 5.64
C ASN A 93 -3.50 -16.55 5.59
N GLN A 94 -4.02 -15.47 5.00
CA GLN A 94 -5.45 -15.25 4.74
C GLN A 94 -6.31 -15.14 6.02
N GLN A 95 -5.74 -14.63 7.12
CA GLN A 95 -6.51 -14.30 8.32
C GLN A 95 -6.95 -12.83 8.27
N LEU A 96 -8.23 -12.60 8.53
CA LEU A 96 -8.79 -11.25 8.65
C LEU A 96 -8.48 -10.69 10.05
N ILE A 97 -7.73 -9.61 10.07
CA ILE A 97 -7.45 -8.80 11.25
C ILE A 97 -8.48 -7.68 11.32
N ARG A 98 -9.11 -7.54 12.48
CA ARG A 98 -10.12 -6.52 12.79
C ARG A 98 -9.66 -5.74 14.01
N PRO A 99 -10.07 -4.48 14.18
CA PRO A 99 -9.85 -3.78 15.43
C PRO A 99 -10.63 -4.50 16.55
N HIS A 100 -9.97 -4.72 17.68
CA HIS A 100 -10.58 -5.31 18.88
C HIS A 100 -10.68 -4.30 20.04
N ASP A 101 -9.79 -3.32 20.07
CA ASP A 101 -9.68 -2.26 21.08
C ASP A 101 -8.95 -1.04 20.49
N ASP A 102 -8.75 0.01 21.29
CA ASP A 102 -7.94 1.18 20.92
C ASP A 102 -6.48 1.08 21.40
N GLY A 103 -5.99 -0.14 21.63
CA GLY A 103 -4.64 -0.40 22.14
C GLY A 103 -3.55 -0.23 21.06
N PRO A 104 -2.27 -0.13 21.47
CA PRO A 104 -1.16 0.06 20.55
C PRO A 104 -0.93 -1.13 19.60
N SER A 105 -1.52 -2.30 19.88
CA SER A 105 -1.48 -3.45 18.98
C SER A 105 -2.49 -3.34 17.83
N THR A 106 -3.56 -2.56 18.00
CA THR A 106 -4.62 -2.41 17.01
C THR A 106 -4.13 -1.59 15.81
N LEU A 107 -4.56 -2.00 14.61
CA LEU A 107 -4.23 -1.28 13.39
C LEU A 107 -5.04 0.02 13.34
N PRO A 108 -4.39 1.18 13.10
CA PRO A 108 -5.10 2.45 12.99
C PRO A 108 -5.94 2.49 11.70
N PRO A 109 -6.91 3.42 11.59
CA PRO A 109 -7.56 3.71 10.32
C PRO A 109 -6.53 4.14 9.28
N VAL A 110 -6.64 3.63 8.05
CA VAL A 110 -5.79 4.02 6.93
C VAL A 110 -6.65 4.40 5.74
N GLN A 111 -6.46 5.62 5.23
CA GLN A 111 -7.06 6.07 4.00
C GLN A 111 -6.40 5.33 2.83
N MET A 112 -7.16 4.46 2.18
CA MET A 112 -6.71 3.70 1.03
C MET A 112 -7.41 4.19 -0.23
N MET A 113 -6.64 4.35 -1.29
CA MET A 113 -7.14 4.56 -2.65
C MET A 113 -6.74 3.38 -3.51
N PHE A 114 -7.66 2.87 -4.29
CA PHE A 114 -7.43 1.81 -5.25
C PHE A 114 -7.76 2.33 -6.65
N CYS A 115 -6.78 2.24 -7.55
CA CYS A 115 -6.90 2.63 -8.95
C CYS A 115 -6.63 1.41 -9.83
N LEU A 116 -7.66 0.93 -10.50
CA LEU A 116 -7.55 -0.11 -11.51
C LEU A 116 -7.59 0.51 -12.90
N LYS A 117 -6.47 0.46 -13.61
CA LYS A 117 -6.43 0.94 -15.00
C LYS A 117 -7.17 -0.02 -15.92
N GLN A 118 -7.81 0.50 -16.96
CA GLN A 118 -8.45 -0.33 -17.97
C GLN A 118 -7.42 -1.12 -18.79
N LYS A 119 -6.37 -0.45 -19.28
CA LYS A 119 -5.32 -1.08 -20.09
C LYS A 119 -4.03 -1.27 -19.31
N ASN A 120 -3.37 -2.39 -19.55
CA ASN A 120 -2.00 -2.61 -19.13
C ASN A 120 -1.05 -1.72 -19.93
N SER A 121 -0.37 -0.80 -19.24
CA SER A 121 0.52 0.21 -19.82
C SER A 121 1.92 0.21 -19.18
N LYS A 122 2.26 -0.86 -18.45
CA LYS A 122 3.54 -1.09 -17.75
C LYS A 122 3.81 -0.15 -16.56
N LYS A 123 4.82 -0.53 -15.76
CA LYS A 123 5.25 0.13 -14.51
C LYS A 123 5.44 1.64 -14.62
N ILE A 124 6.11 2.12 -15.67
CA ILE A 124 6.37 3.56 -15.85
C ILE A 124 5.08 4.38 -15.98
N ASN A 125 4.04 3.82 -16.61
CA ASN A 125 2.75 4.48 -16.69
C ASN A 125 2.06 4.48 -15.33
N SER A 126 2.15 3.39 -14.55
CA SER A 126 1.62 3.36 -13.18
C SER A 126 2.28 4.41 -12.28
N HIS A 127 3.59 4.66 -12.42
CA HIS A 127 4.25 5.77 -11.73
C HIS A 127 3.69 7.14 -12.17
N ARG A 128 3.39 7.33 -13.46
CA ARG A 128 2.76 8.58 -13.94
C ARG A 128 1.37 8.81 -13.34
N TRP A 129 0.56 7.76 -13.17
CA TRP A 129 -0.71 7.87 -12.44
C TRP A 129 -0.50 8.34 -11.01
N LEU A 130 0.47 7.77 -10.32
CA LEU A 130 0.81 8.20 -8.96
C LEU A 130 1.26 9.66 -8.93
N PHE A 131 2.26 10.07 -9.71
CA PHE A 131 2.84 11.41 -9.58
C PHE A 131 1.99 12.51 -10.24
N ASN A 132 1.42 12.24 -11.41
CA ASN A 132 0.76 13.28 -12.20
C ASN A 132 -0.75 13.39 -11.92
N ALA A 133 -1.39 12.32 -11.43
CA ALA A 133 -2.80 12.34 -11.06
C ALA A 133 -2.97 12.43 -9.54
N PHE A 134 -2.65 11.36 -8.79
CA PHE A 134 -2.89 11.32 -7.34
C PHE A 134 -2.01 12.32 -6.58
N GLY A 135 -0.71 12.34 -6.85
CA GLY A 135 0.27 13.23 -6.22
C GLY A 135 -0.01 14.70 -6.51
N ARG A 136 -0.55 15.03 -7.69
CA ARG A 136 -0.98 16.39 -8.03
C ARG A 136 -2.17 16.86 -7.19
N ILE A 137 -3.07 15.95 -6.80
CA ILE A 137 -4.27 16.28 -6.00
C ILE A 137 -3.93 16.28 -4.50
N LEU A 138 -3.25 15.23 -4.04
CA LEU A 138 -2.89 15.05 -2.63
C LEU A 138 -1.74 15.96 -2.19
N ASN A 139 -0.91 16.40 -3.13
CA ASN A 139 0.29 17.22 -2.90
C ASN A 139 1.15 16.70 -1.72
N PRO A 140 1.59 15.42 -1.75
CA PRO A 140 2.34 14.84 -0.65
C PRO A 140 3.75 15.43 -0.56
N GLU A 141 4.26 15.65 0.66
CA GLU A 141 5.65 16.04 0.89
C GLU A 141 6.63 14.92 0.49
N ILE A 142 6.26 13.66 0.76
CA ILE A 142 7.08 12.48 0.52
C ILE A 142 6.22 11.38 -0.12
N CYS A 143 6.75 10.76 -1.18
CA CYS A 143 6.17 9.57 -1.80
C CYS A 143 7.05 8.35 -1.56
N ILE A 144 6.50 7.28 -0.97
CA ILE A 144 7.20 5.99 -0.84
C ILE A 144 6.61 5.00 -1.85
N LEU A 145 7.44 4.53 -2.77
CA LEU A 145 7.05 3.52 -3.76
C LEU A 145 7.34 2.11 -3.23
N LEU A 146 6.33 1.25 -3.21
CA LEU A 146 6.47 -0.15 -2.80
C LEU A 146 5.97 -1.07 -3.91
N ASP A 147 6.81 -2.02 -4.29
CA ASP A 147 6.41 -3.08 -5.23
C ASP A 147 5.48 -4.08 -4.53
N ALA A 148 4.39 -4.45 -5.20
CA ALA A 148 3.48 -5.48 -4.72
C ALA A 148 4.22 -6.82 -4.56
N GLY A 149 4.01 -7.48 -3.43
CA GLY A 149 4.75 -8.68 -3.04
C GLY A 149 5.98 -8.42 -2.16
N THR A 150 6.38 -7.17 -1.98
CA THR A 150 7.40 -6.78 -0.99
C THR A 150 6.77 -6.64 0.39
N LYS A 151 7.38 -7.21 1.43
CA LYS A 151 6.97 -6.99 2.82
C LYS A 151 7.82 -5.88 3.42
N PRO A 152 7.26 -4.71 3.76
CA PRO A 152 7.97 -3.70 4.53
C PRO A 152 8.51 -4.30 5.84
N GLY A 153 9.77 -4.01 6.14
CA GLY A 153 10.37 -4.33 7.45
C GLY A 153 9.72 -3.53 8.57
N HIS A 154 9.90 -3.95 9.81
CA HIS A 154 9.43 -3.19 10.98
C HIS A 154 10.06 -1.78 10.96
N LYS A 155 9.22 -0.74 11.11
CA LYS A 155 9.61 0.68 11.03
C LYS A 155 10.35 1.13 9.75
N SER A 156 10.38 0.32 8.70
CA SER A 156 11.09 0.66 7.46
C SER A 156 10.52 1.91 6.78
N LEU A 157 9.20 2.08 6.78
CA LEU A 157 8.58 3.27 6.17
C LEU A 157 8.81 4.52 7.01
N LEU A 158 8.86 4.37 8.34
CA LEU A 158 9.25 5.45 9.24
C LEU A 158 10.70 5.88 8.98
N ALA A 159 11.63 4.93 8.87
CA ALA A 159 13.05 5.23 8.61
C ALA A 159 13.24 5.95 7.27
N LEU A 160 12.50 5.56 6.21
CA LEU A 160 12.50 6.27 4.94
C LEU A 160 12.03 7.71 5.10
N TRP A 161 10.92 7.93 5.83
CA TRP A 161 10.41 9.26 6.10
C TRP A 161 11.38 10.10 6.95
N GLU A 162 11.99 9.52 7.98
CA GLU A 162 12.96 10.20 8.86
C GLU A 162 14.17 10.70 8.07
N ALA A 163 14.60 9.99 7.02
CA ALA A 163 15.68 10.47 6.15
C ALA A 163 15.35 11.82 5.51
N PHE A 164 14.14 11.98 4.96
CA PHE A 164 13.67 13.25 4.38
C PHE A 164 13.37 14.31 5.43
N TYR A 165 12.87 13.90 6.61
CA TYR A 165 12.60 14.83 7.70
C TYR A 165 13.87 15.45 8.25
N ASN A 166 14.96 14.68 8.32
CA ASN A 166 16.25 15.13 8.86
C ASN A 166 17.13 15.86 7.84
N ASP A 167 16.91 15.65 6.54
CA ASP A 167 17.66 16.29 5.45
C ASP A 167 16.72 16.89 4.40
N LYS A 168 16.56 18.22 4.45
CA LYS A 168 15.72 19.00 3.54
C LYS A 168 16.24 19.00 2.08
N ASP A 169 17.51 18.68 1.86
CA ASP A 169 18.13 18.67 0.54
C ASP A 169 18.15 17.24 -0.06
N LEU A 170 17.59 16.26 0.66
CA LEU A 170 17.49 14.88 0.21
C LEU A 170 16.42 14.72 -0.88
N GLY A 171 16.85 14.39 -2.10
CA GLY A 171 15.95 14.13 -3.24
C GLY A 171 15.43 12.70 -3.32
N GLY A 172 15.99 11.75 -2.55
CA GLY A 172 15.62 10.34 -2.63
C GLY A 172 16.25 9.48 -1.55
N SER A 173 15.53 8.46 -1.11
CA SER A 173 16.00 7.44 -0.18
C SER A 173 15.50 6.07 -0.63
N CYS A 174 16.28 5.02 -0.34
CA CYS A 174 15.94 3.65 -0.69
C CYS A 174 16.24 2.71 0.49
N GLY A 175 15.37 1.73 0.69
CA GLY A 175 15.59 0.66 1.64
C GLY A 175 16.31 -0.53 0.99
N GLU A 176 16.90 -1.38 1.82
CA GLU A 176 17.48 -2.64 1.36
C GLU A 176 16.37 -3.70 1.15
N ILE A 177 16.48 -4.48 0.06
CA ILE A 177 15.55 -5.56 -0.26
C ILE A 177 16.31 -6.89 -0.18
N HIS A 178 15.77 -7.84 0.57
CA HIS A 178 16.31 -9.19 0.67
C HIS A 178 15.26 -10.24 0.31
N ALA A 179 15.70 -11.33 -0.32
CA ALA A 179 14.84 -12.46 -0.61
C ALA A 179 14.44 -13.20 0.68
N MET A 180 13.19 -13.65 0.75
CA MET A 180 12.76 -14.52 1.85
C MET A 180 13.31 -15.93 1.62
N LEU A 181 14.36 -16.31 2.35
CA LEU A 181 15.00 -17.62 2.21
C LEU A 181 14.17 -18.80 2.77
N GLY A 182 13.09 -18.50 3.49
CA GLY A 182 12.25 -19.52 4.13
C GLY A 182 12.90 -20.13 5.39
N LYS A 183 12.13 -20.93 6.13
CA LYS A 183 12.62 -21.59 7.35
C LYS A 183 13.78 -22.53 7.00
N GLY A 184 14.94 -22.34 7.62
CA GLY A 184 16.13 -23.16 7.37
C GLY A 184 16.66 -23.05 5.94
N TRP A 185 16.49 -21.89 5.29
CA TRP A 185 16.95 -21.61 3.92
C TRP A 185 16.40 -22.57 2.86
N LYS A 186 15.27 -23.22 3.12
CA LYS A 186 14.63 -24.17 2.20
C LYS A 186 14.38 -23.60 0.81
N ASN A 187 14.18 -22.29 0.68
CA ASN A 187 13.95 -21.68 -0.63
C ASN A 187 15.22 -21.64 -1.49
N LEU A 188 16.43 -21.71 -0.92
CA LEU A 188 17.69 -21.79 -1.68
C LEU A 188 17.82 -23.09 -2.48
N ILE A 189 17.05 -24.13 -2.17
CA ILE A 189 17.03 -25.37 -2.96
C ILE A 189 16.34 -25.12 -4.32
N ASN A 190 15.50 -24.09 -4.43
CA ASN A 190 14.90 -23.71 -5.70
C ASN A 190 15.95 -22.96 -6.55
N PRO A 191 16.34 -23.48 -7.73
CA PRO A 191 17.32 -22.82 -8.60
C PRO A 191 16.85 -21.47 -9.16
N LEU A 192 15.57 -21.09 -8.98
CA LEU A 192 15.07 -19.74 -9.30
C LEU A 192 15.25 -18.73 -8.15
N VAL A 193 15.61 -19.19 -6.95
CA VAL A 193 15.76 -18.37 -5.75
C VAL A 193 17.24 -18.20 -5.35
N ALA A 194 18.06 -19.24 -5.56
CA ALA A 194 19.51 -19.20 -5.40
C ALA A 194 20.17 -18.52 -6.60
#